data_AF-A0A072NJS6-F1
#
_entry.id   AF-A0A072NJS6-F1
#
_cell.length_a   1.000
_cell.length_b   1.000
_cell.length_c   1.000
_cell.angle_alpha   90.00
_cell.angle_beta   90.00
_cell.angle_gamma   90.00
#
_symmetry.space_group_name_H-M   'P 1'
#
loop_
_entity.id
_entity.type
_entity.pdbx_description
1 polymer ?
#
loop_
_entity_poly.entity_id
_entity_poly.type
_entity_poly.pdbx_seq_one_letter_code
_entity_poly.pdbx_strand_id
1 'polypeptide(L)'
;MLSSSIGIPLDKEGIKYESIDRLKRQHHAALLYKTPSFHNSTGILMSERRRHQLLEVCKKVALPIIEDDVYGELWFDNPPPSQ
;
A
#
# COMPACT_ATOMS: atom_id res chain seq x y z
N MET A 1 -15.24 -17.84 -9.60
CA MET A 1 -14.08 -17.11 -10.14
C MET A 1 -12.99 -17.21 -9.09
N LEU A 2 -11.84 -17.84 -9.38
CA LEU A 2 -10.74 -17.89 -8.41
C LEU A 2 -10.13 -16.48 -8.35
N SER A 3 -10.24 -15.81 -7.20
CA SER A 3 -9.55 -14.55 -6.95
C SER A 3 -8.07 -14.83 -6.73
N SER A 4 -7.23 -14.50 -7.72
CA SER A 4 -5.77 -14.62 -7.63
C SER A 4 -5.14 -13.31 -7.16
N SER A 5 -4.25 -13.36 -6.17
CA SER A 5 -3.45 -12.22 -5.74
C SER A 5 -2.15 -12.11 -6.55
N ILE A 6 -1.73 -10.89 -6.85
CA ILE A 6 -0.41 -10.60 -7.41
C ILE A 6 0.40 -9.77 -6.43
N GLY A 7 1.71 -10.03 -6.35
CA GLY A 7 2.63 -9.23 -5.54
C GLY A 7 2.91 -7.87 -6.18
N ILE A 8 3.15 -6.87 -5.33
CA ILE A 8 3.63 -5.54 -5.73
C ILE A 8 5.03 -5.33 -5.12
N PRO A 9 6.01 -4.81 -5.87
CA PRO A 9 7.35 -4.63 -5.33
C PRO A 9 7.37 -3.57 -4.23
N LEU A 10 8.22 -3.82 -3.23
CA LEU A 10 8.46 -2.92 -2.10
C LEU A 10 9.87 -2.32 -2.19
N ASP A 11 10.05 -1.14 -1.64
CA ASP A 11 11.33 -0.54 -1.28
C ASP A 11 11.36 -0.22 0.23
N LYS A 12 12.38 0.50 0.71
CA LYS A 12 12.53 0.85 2.14
C LYS A 12 11.40 1.74 2.68
N GLU A 13 10.61 2.39 1.83
CA GLU A 13 9.45 3.19 2.21
C GLU A 13 8.12 2.46 1.97
N GLY A 14 8.15 1.20 1.55
CA GLY A 14 6.98 0.37 1.30
C GLY A 14 6.67 0.24 -0.19
N ILE A 15 5.39 0.35 -0.56
CA ILE A 15 4.95 0.06 -1.93
C ILE A 15 5.60 1.00 -2.96
N LYS A 16 6.16 0.42 -4.03
CA LYS A 16 6.62 1.16 -5.22
C LYS A 16 5.44 1.56 -6.09
N TYR A 17 4.85 2.71 -5.79
CA TYR A 17 3.61 3.19 -6.40
C TYR A 17 3.70 3.33 -7.93
N GLU A 18 4.90 3.53 -8.48
CA GLU A 18 5.15 3.65 -9.92
C GLU A 18 4.78 2.37 -10.68
N SER A 19 4.75 1.22 -10.00
CA SER A 19 4.38 -0.06 -10.61
C SER A 19 2.86 -0.29 -10.72
N ILE A 20 2.05 0.48 -9.99
CA ILE A 20 0.59 0.24 -9.86
C ILE A 20 -0.12 0.29 -11.19
N ASP A 21 0.13 1.34 -11.97
CA ASP A 21 -0.59 1.59 -13.22
C ASP A 21 -0.35 0.45 -14.23
N ARG A 22 0.90 0.01 -14.37
CA ARG A 22 1.27 -1.15 -15.19
C ARG A 22 0.64 -2.44 -14.67
N LEU A 23 0.75 -2.72 -13.37
CA LEU A 23 0.23 -3.96 -12.77
C LEU A 23 -1.29 -4.03 -12.83
N LYS A 24 -1.99 -2.90 -12.62
CA LYS A 24 -3.44 -2.82 -12.75
C LYS A 24 -3.88 -3.18 -14.16
N ARG A 25 -3.26 -2.58 -15.19
CA ARG A 25 -3.59 -2.89 -16.59
C ARG A 25 -3.28 -4.33 -16.96
N GLN A 26 -2.12 -4.82 -16.55
CA GLN A 26 -1.65 -6.16 -16.92
C GLN A 26 -2.49 -7.28 -16.28
N HIS A 27 -2.96 -7.08 -15.05
CA HIS A 27 -3.64 -8.11 -14.27
C HIS A 27 -5.13 -7.81 -14.02
N HIS A 28 -5.66 -6.73 -14.62
CA HIS A 28 -7.01 -6.24 -14.36
C HIS A 28 -7.32 -6.14 -12.85
N ALA A 29 -6.36 -5.61 -12.08
CA ALA A 29 -6.46 -5.59 -10.63
C ALA A 29 -7.68 -4.77 -10.18
N ALA A 30 -8.52 -5.40 -9.35
CA ALA A 30 -9.76 -4.80 -8.85
C ALA A 30 -9.56 -3.91 -7.62
N LEU A 31 -8.54 -4.19 -6.81
CA LEU A 31 -8.20 -3.44 -5.60
C LEU A 31 -6.72 -3.60 -5.22
N LEU A 32 -6.24 -2.72 -4.35
CA LEU A 32 -4.97 -2.87 -3.64
C LEU A 32 -5.25 -3.16 -2.16
N TYR A 33 -4.65 -4.22 -1.63
CA TYR A 33 -4.62 -4.50 -0.19
C TYR A 33 -3.24 -4.14 0.35
N LYS A 34 -3.16 -3.37 1.45
CA LYS A 34 -1.87 -3.02 2.08
C LYS A 34 -1.97 -2.87 3.59
N THR A 35 -0.83 -3.03 4.25
CA THR A 35 -0.61 -2.67 5.67
C THR A 35 0.26 -1.41 5.72
N PRO A 36 -0.28 -0.20 5.98
CA PRO A 36 0.48 1.05 5.88
C PRO A 36 1.42 1.33 7.06
N SER A 37 1.12 0.73 8.21
CA SER A 37 1.85 0.89 9.46
C SER A 37 2.47 -0.44 9.86
N PHE A 38 3.80 -0.47 9.98
CA PHE A 38 4.58 -1.65 10.38
C PHE A 38 4.22 -2.91 9.56
N HIS A 39 4.34 -2.79 8.24
CA HIS A 39 3.95 -3.79 7.26
C HIS A 39 4.40 -5.20 7.66
N ASN A 40 3.46 -6.14 7.76
CA ASN A 40 3.80 -7.53 8.03
C ASN A 40 4.26 -8.23 6.73
N SER A 41 5.45 -8.80 6.65
CA SER A 41 6.43 -9.15 7.70
C SER A 41 7.68 -8.27 7.76
N THR A 42 7.73 -7.19 6.98
CA THR A 42 8.93 -6.36 6.80
C THR A 42 9.16 -5.31 7.90
N GLY A 43 8.15 -5.01 8.71
CA GLY A 43 8.15 -3.96 9.73
C GLY A 43 8.17 -2.54 9.18
N ILE A 44 8.04 -2.36 7.86
CA ILE A 44 8.17 -1.04 7.21
C ILE A 44 7.00 -0.14 7.62
N LEU A 45 7.32 1.07 8.10
CA LEU A 45 6.38 2.16 8.25
C LEU A 45 6.42 3.06 7.01
N MET A 46 5.32 3.13 6.25
CA MET A 46 5.26 4.00 5.08
C MET A 46 5.25 5.47 5.50
N SER A 47 6.17 6.27 4.94
CA SER A 47 6.21 7.71 5.17
C SER A 47 4.94 8.40 4.65
N GLU A 48 4.61 9.55 5.23
CA GLU A 48 3.47 10.37 4.81
C GLU A 48 3.53 10.71 3.30
N ARG A 49 4.71 11.10 2.82
CA ARG A 49 4.96 11.38 1.40
C ARG A 49 4.61 10.16 0.53
N ARG A 50 5.04 8.96 0.93
CA ARG A 50 4.78 7.74 0.16
C ARG A 50 3.29 7.38 0.15
N ARG A 51 2.59 7.56 1.27
CA ARG A 51 1.13 7.35 1.36
C ARG A 51 0.39 8.26 0.40
N HIS A 52 0.74 9.55 0.36
CA HIS A 52 0.16 10.50 -0.60
C HIS A 52 0.41 10.10 -2.06
N GLN A 53 1.65 9.74 -2.42
CA GLN A 53 1.98 9.30 -3.78
C GLN A 53 1.19 8.06 -4.21
N LEU A 54 1.04 7.10 -3.30
CA LEU A 54 0.24 5.89 -3.50
C LEU A 54 -1.23 6.25 -3.76
N LEU A 55 -1.82 7.07 -2.88
CA LEU A 55 -3.21 7.51 -2.98
C LEU A 55 -3.47 8.22 -4.31
N GLU A 56 -2.59 9.13 -4.71
CA GLU A 56 -2.74 9.88 -5.96
C GLU A 56 -2.71 8.96 -7.20
N VAL A 57 -1.83 7.96 -7.24
CA VAL A 57 -1.82 6.99 -8.34
C VAL A 57 -3.06 6.11 -8.31
N CYS A 58 -3.44 5.56 -7.15
CA CYS A 58 -4.63 4.73 -7.03
C CYS A 58 -5.92 5.46 -7.44
N LYS A 59 -6.07 6.74 -7.04
CA LYS A 59 -7.19 7.59 -7.49
C LYS A 59 -7.20 7.74 -9.01
N LYS A 60 -6.06 8.09 -9.62
CA LYS A 60 -5.93 8.30 -11.07
C LYS A 60 -6.34 7.07 -11.88
N VAL A 61 -6.03 5.88 -11.38
CA VAL A 61 -6.36 4.63 -12.07
C VAL A 61 -7.64 3.98 -11.56
N ALA A 62 -8.42 4.65 -10.70
CA ALA A 62 -9.62 4.14 -10.05
C ALA A 62 -9.40 2.75 -9.41
N LEU A 63 -8.31 2.58 -8.66
CA LEU A 63 -8.00 1.36 -7.89
C LEU A 63 -8.34 1.58 -6.42
N PRO A 64 -9.44 1.00 -5.92
CA PRO A 64 -9.77 1.02 -4.50
C PRO A 64 -8.63 0.45 -3.65
N ILE A 65 -8.47 1.01 -2.44
CA ILE A 65 -7.50 0.54 -1.45
C ILE A 65 -8.27 -0.03 -0.27
N ILE A 66 -7.87 -1.21 0.20
CA ILE A 66 -8.22 -1.76 1.50
C ILE A 66 -6.96 -1.69 2.35
N GLU A 67 -7.07 -1.03 3.50
CA GLU A 67 -5.98 -0.94 4.47
C GLU A 67 -6.22 -1.91 5.62
N ASP A 68 -5.19 -2.68 5.91
CA ASP A 68 -5.10 -3.53 7.10
C ASP A 68 -4.17 -2.83 8.09
N ASP A 69 -4.74 -2.06 9.01
CA ASP A 69 -4.01 -1.22 9.97
C ASP A 69 -4.01 -1.81 11.38
N VAL A 70 -3.99 -3.15 11.50
CA VAL A 70 -3.99 -3.86 12.79
C VAL A 70 -2.82 -3.45 13.69
N TYR A 71 -1.71 -3.01 13.11
CA TYR A 71 -0.52 -2.57 13.84
C TYR A 71 -0.41 -1.05 14.01
N GLY A 72 -1.40 -0.26 13.56
CA GLY A 72 -1.36 1.21 13.56
C GLY A 72 -1.04 1.82 14.93
N GLU A 73 -1.50 1.19 16.01
CA GLU A 73 -1.28 1.65 17.39
C GLU A 73 -0.03 1.06 18.07
N LEU A 74 0.76 0.23 17.38
CA LEU A 74 1.95 -0.42 17.95
C LEU A 74 3.23 0.40 17.77
N TRP A 75 3.22 1.65 18.20
CA TRP A 75 4.37 2.56 18.14
C TRP A 75 4.96 2.83 19.53
N PHE A 76 6.25 3.19 19.57
CA PHE A 76 6.96 3.49 20.81
C PHE A 76 7.06 5.00 21.08
N ASP A 77 7.77 5.72 20.21
CA ASP A 77 8.08 7.14 20.44
C ASP A 77 7.06 8.08 19.80
N ASN A 78 6.70 7.83 18.54
CA ASN A 78 5.82 8.69 17.75
C ASN A 78 4.76 7.85 17.01
N PRO A 79 3.52 8.35 16.89
CA PRO A 79 2.50 7.69 16.11
C PRO A 79 2.89 7.62 14.62
N PRO A 80 2.35 6.65 13.86
CA PRO A 80 2.50 6.63 12.42
C PRO A 80 1.87 7.90 11.80
N PRO A 81 2.23 8.25 10.56
CA PRO A 81 1.55 9.31 9.83
C PRO A 81 0.03 9.08 9.78
N SER A 82 -0.75 10.15 9.63
CA SER A 82 -2.18 10.01 9.31
C SER A 82 -2.38 9.35 7.95
N GLN A 83 -3.57 8.79 7.74
CA GLN A 83 -3.98 8.20 6.46
C GLN A 83 -4.39 9.28 5.45
#